data_AF-A0A7J3VHZ6-F1
#
_entry.id   AF-A0A7J3VHZ6-F1
#
_cell.length_a   1.000
_cell.length_b   1.000
_cell.length_c   1.000
_cell.angle_alpha   90.00
_cell.angle_beta   90.00
_cell.angle_gamma   90.00
#
_symmetry.space_group_name_H-M   'P 1'
#
loop_
_entity.id
_entity.type
_entity.pdbx_description
1 polymer ?
#
loop_
_entity_poly.entity_id
_entity_poly.type
_entity_poly.pdbx_seq_one_letter_code
_entity_poly.pdbx_strand_id
1 'polypeptide(L)'
;MSDNQIVEELVKIRELLAPKPEPPKEEEKPAGLWEEFIDFINKYGVIGLAIGFIIGSASKDLVNALVADILMPIILFFVPGGTWREATVTIGPVVLALGHFIGALLD
;
A
#
# COMPACT_ATOMS: atom_id res chain seq x y z
N MET A 1 -41.31 49.77 41.33
CA MET A 1 -40.56 49.18 40.20
C MET A 1 -41.48 49.29 39.00
N SER A 2 -41.08 50.04 37.98
CA SER A 2 -41.84 50.15 36.74
C SER A 2 -41.63 48.90 35.90
N ASP A 3 -42.67 48.42 35.21
CA ASP A 3 -42.64 47.17 34.42
C ASP A 3 -41.49 47.14 33.40
N ASN A 4 -41.09 48.31 32.90
CA ASN A 4 -39.96 48.46 31.99
C ASN A 4 -38.61 48.05 32.59
N GLN A 5 -38.39 48.23 33.90
CA GLN A 5 -37.14 47.84 34.56
C GLN A 5 -37.03 46.32 34.70
N ILE A 6 -38.16 45.64 34.89
CA ILE A 6 -38.21 44.17 34.98
C ILE A 6 -37.84 43.57 33.63
N VAL A 7 -38.39 44.13 32.54
CA VAL A 7 -38.07 43.67 31.18
C VAL A 7 -36.58 43.87 30.88
N GLU A 8 -35.98 44.99 31.31
CA GLU A 8 -34.56 45.29 31.09
C GLU A 8 -33.63 44.33 31.85
N GLU A 9 -33.93 44.03 33.11
CA GLU A 9 -33.19 43.05 33.91
C GLU A 9 -33.32 41.62 33.35
N LEU A 10 -34.50 41.24 32.84
CA LEU A 10 -34.71 39.93 32.22
C LEU A 10 -33.94 39.79 30.90
N VAL A 11 -33.84 40.85 30.10
CA VAL A 11 -32.99 40.87 28.89
C VAL A 11 -31.52 40.73 29.27
N LYS A 12 -31.07 41.43 30.31
CA LYS A 12 -29.70 41.36 30.81
C LYS A 12 -29.35 39.98 31.36
N ILE A 13 -30.27 39.35 32.08
CA ILE A 13 -30.12 37.96 32.56
C ILE A 13 -30.11 36.99 31.39
N ARG A 14 -30.98 37.15 30.39
CA ARG A 14 -30.99 36.32 29.17
C ARG A 14 -29.67 36.42 28.40
N GLU A 15 -29.05 37.60 28.39
CA GLU A 15 -27.77 37.82 27.72
C GLU A 15 -26.59 37.22 28.52
N LEU A 16 -26.62 37.32 29.85
CA LEU A 16 -25.63 36.69 30.74
C LEU A 16 -25.78 35.16 30.82
N LEU A 17 -26.99 34.63 30.61
CA LEU A 17 -27.31 33.20 30.60
C LEU A 17 -27.37 32.59 29.19
N ALA A 18 -27.31 33.41 28.13
CA ALA A 18 -27.07 32.90 26.79
C ALA A 18 -25.68 32.24 26.85
N PRO A 19 -25.57 30.93 26.56
CA PRO A 19 -24.29 30.26 26.57
C PRO A 19 -23.35 31.07 25.68
N LYS A 20 -22.21 31.48 26.24
CA LYS A 20 -21.11 32.12 25.51
C LYS A 20 -21.01 31.41 24.16
N PRO A 21 -21.08 32.13 23.03
CA PRO A 21 -21.11 31.52 21.70
C PRO A 21 -20.04 30.44 21.68
N GLU A 22 -20.44 29.20 21.40
CA GLU A 22 -19.51 28.08 21.33
C GLU A 22 -18.31 28.57 20.52
N PRO A 23 -17.08 28.48 21.07
CA PRO A 23 -15.91 29.06 20.45
C PRO A 23 -15.94 28.71 18.97
N PRO A 24 -15.70 29.68 18.06
CA PRO A 24 -15.73 29.43 16.62
C PRO A 24 -15.01 28.11 16.40
N LYS A 25 -15.73 27.12 15.87
CA LYS A 25 -15.19 25.80 15.53
C LYS A 25 -13.86 26.12 14.85
N GLU A 26 -12.75 25.82 15.53
CA GLU A 26 -11.43 26.29 15.13
C GLU A 26 -11.33 26.07 13.64
N GLU A 27 -11.11 27.14 12.87
CA GLU A 27 -10.90 27.04 11.43
C GLU A 27 -9.89 25.90 11.24
N GLU A 28 -10.34 24.78 10.68
CA GLU A 28 -9.52 23.59 10.50
C GLU A 28 -8.31 24.05 9.70
N LYS A 29 -7.19 24.24 10.41
CA LYS A 29 -5.93 24.70 9.86
C LYS A 29 -5.68 23.82 8.65
N PRO A 30 -5.38 24.38 7.45
CA PRO A 30 -5.25 23.57 6.25
C PRO A 30 -4.25 22.47 6.58
N ALA A 31 -4.74 21.22 6.59
CA ALA A 31 -3.92 20.07 6.92
C ALA A 31 -2.69 20.15 6.01
N GLY A 32 -1.50 20.08 6.58
CA GLY A 32 -0.30 20.19 5.76
C GLY A 32 -0.29 19.08 4.71
N LEU A 33 0.41 19.27 3.58
CA LEU A 33 0.56 18.23 2.55
C LEU A 33 1.02 16.88 3.14
N TRP A 34 1.77 16.91 4.24
CA TRP A 34 2.16 15.72 4.99
C TRP A 34 0.98 15.02 5.67
N GLU A 35 0.10 15.76 6.33
CA GLU A 35 -1.11 15.22 6.96
C GLU A 35 -2.06 14.66 5.89
N GLU A 36 -2.27 15.38 4.79
CA GLU A 36 -3.06 14.92 3.65
C GLU A 36 -2.49 13.63 3.01
N PHE A 37 -1.16 13.52 2.94
CA PHE A 37 -0.49 12.33 2.42
C PHE A 37 -0.64 11.12 3.34
N ILE A 38 -0.50 11.31 4.65
CA ILE A 38 -0.71 10.25 5.63
C ILE A 38 -2.18 9.81 5.62
N ASP A 39 -3.12 10.75 5.53
CA ASP A 39 -4.54 10.46 5.37
C ASP A 39 -4.84 9.70 4.08
N PHE A 40 -4.18 10.05 2.98
CA PHE A 40 -4.27 9.30 1.72
C PHE A 40 -3.79 7.85 1.89
N ILE A 41 -2.60 7.65 2.45
CA ILE A 41 -2.04 6.31 2.65
C ILE A 41 -2.98 5.44 3.51
N ASN A 42 -3.55 6.03 4.57
CA ASN A 42 -4.48 5.35 5.47
C ASN A 42 -5.82 5.05 4.78
N LYS A 43 -6.40 6.03 4.08
CA LYS A 43 -7.72 5.92 3.44
C LYS A 43 -7.75 4.92 2.29
N TYR A 44 -6.67 4.82 1.53
CA TYR A 44 -6.58 3.94 0.37
C TYR A 44 -5.84 2.62 0.65
N GLY A 45 -5.48 2.36 1.91
CA GLY A 45 -4.88 1.07 2.31
C GLY A 45 -3.51 0.79 1.69
N VAL A 46 -2.76 1.83 1.29
CA VAL A 46 -1.47 1.71 0.60
C VAL A 46 -0.42 0.99 1.44
N ILE A 47 -0.54 1.07 2.77
CA ILE A 47 0.33 0.36 3.73
C ILE A 47 0.29 -1.16 3.48
N GLY A 48 -0.89 -1.73 3.23
CA GLY A 48 -1.04 -3.16 2.96
C GLY A 48 -0.34 -3.58 1.66
N LEU A 49 -0.44 -2.75 0.62
CA LEU A 49 0.27 -2.97 -0.64
C LEU A 49 1.79 -2.90 -0.46
N ALA A 50 2.29 -1.92 0.31
CA ALA A 50 3.71 -1.79 0.60
C ALA A 50 4.27 -3.02 1.34
N ILE A 51 3.56 -3.50 2.37
CA ILE A 51 3.95 -4.70 3.12
C ILE A 51 3.93 -5.94 2.21
N GLY A 52 2.87 -6.09 1.41
CA GLY A 52 2.75 -7.20 0.46
C GLY A 52 3.88 -7.21 -0.57
N PHE A 53 4.29 -6.03 -1.06
CA PHE A 53 5.41 -5.91 -1.98
C PHE A 53 6.75 -6.31 -1.33
N ILE A 54 7.02 -5.87 -0.09
CA ILE A 54 8.25 -6.22 0.64
C ILE A 54 8.34 -7.72 0.91
N ILE A 55 7.24 -8.34 1.35
CA ILE A 55 7.20 -9.78 1.60
C ILE A 55 7.32 -10.55 0.28
N GLY A 56 6.67 -10.07 -0.79
CA GLY A 56 6.78 -10.63 -2.13
C GLY A 56 8.20 -10.59 -2.67
N SER A 57 8.90 -9.47 -2.51
CA SER A 57 10.31 -9.34 -2.95
C SER A 57 11.24 -10.25 -2.16
N ALA A 58 11.08 -10.33 -0.83
CA ALA A 58 11.90 -11.23 -0.01
C ALA A 58 11.63 -12.71 -0.30
N SER A 59 10.37 -13.07 -0.58
CA SER A 59 9.99 -14.44 -0.95
C SER A 59 10.56 -14.85 -2.31
N LYS A 60 10.68 -13.89 -3.25
CA LYS A 60 11.32 -14.12 -4.54
C LYS A 60 12.77 -14.59 -4.36
N ASP A 61 13.54 -13.92 -3.51
CA ASP A 61 14.94 -14.30 -3.26
C ASP A 61 15.06 -15.72 -2.70
N LEU A 62 14.13 -16.12 -1.82
CA LEU A 62 14.08 -17.48 -1.29
C LEU A 62 13.78 -18.52 -2.38
N VAL A 63 12.81 -18.25 -3.25
CA VAL A 63 12.48 -19.13 -4.39
C VAL A 63 13.67 -19.23 -5.34
N ASN A 64 14.33 -18.11 -5.63
CA ASN A 64 15.49 -18.09 -6.51
C ASN A 64 16.65 -18.88 -5.93
N ALA A 65 16.91 -18.81 -4.62
CA ALA A 65 17.90 -19.64 -3.94
C ALA A 65 17.53 -21.13 -4.02
N LEU A 66 16.26 -21.49 -3.79
CA LEU A 66 15.79 -22.87 -3.95
C LEU A 66 16.00 -23.40 -5.38
N VAL A 67 15.67 -22.60 -6.38
CA VAL A 67 15.88 -22.96 -7.79
C VAL A 67 17.38 -23.11 -8.07
N ALA A 68 18.19 -22.12 -7.72
CA ALA A 68 19.62 -22.07 -8.03
C ALA A 68 20.45 -23.11 -7.29
N ASP A 69 20.16 -23.36 -6.01
CA ASP A 69 21.02 -24.16 -5.14
C ASP A 69 20.56 -25.63 -5.07
N ILE A 70 19.26 -25.91 -5.30
CA ILE A 70 18.70 -27.27 -5.15
C ILE A 70 18.21 -27.81 -6.50
N LEU A 71 17.37 -27.08 -7.23
CA LEU A 71 16.80 -27.61 -8.48
C LEU A 71 17.82 -27.64 -9.63
N MET A 72 18.61 -26.58 -9.78
CA MET A 72 19.61 -26.46 -10.84
C MET A 72 20.65 -27.58 -10.81
N PRO A 73 21.28 -27.95 -9.68
CA PRO A 73 22.18 -29.10 -9.64
C PRO A 73 21.54 -30.41 -10.12
N ILE A 74 20.26 -30.63 -9.80
CA ILE A 74 19.51 -31.81 -10.24
C ILE A 74 19.26 -31.76 -11.75
N ILE A 75 18.87 -30.61 -12.29
CA ILE A 75 18.62 -30.44 -13.74
C ILE A 75 19.93 -30.57 -14.53
N LEU A 76 21.01 -29.93 -14.06
CA LEU A 76 22.33 -29.96 -14.67
C LEU A 76 22.96 -31.36 -14.65
N PHE A 77 22.59 -32.21 -13.70
CA PHE A 77 22.98 -33.63 -13.72
C PHE A 77 22.43 -34.35 -14.96
N PHE A 78 21.20 -34.05 -15.38
CA PHE A 78 20.59 -34.64 -16.58
C PHE A 78 20.99 -33.92 -17.88
N VAL A 79 21.39 -32.66 -17.80
CA VAL A 79 21.83 -31.83 -18.95
C VAL A 79 23.26 -31.32 -18.71
N PRO A 80 24.29 -32.11 -19.07
CA PRO A 80 25.68 -31.72 -18.91
C PRO A 80 26.00 -30.51 -19.79
N GLY A 81 26.60 -29.46 -19.22
CA GLY A 81 27.08 -28.28 -19.96
C GLY A 81 26.35 -26.97 -19.67
N GLY A 82 25.34 -26.94 -18.79
CA GLY A 82 24.73 -25.67 -18.37
C GLY A 82 23.68 -25.09 -19.33
N THR A 83 23.51 -25.69 -20.50
CA THR A 83 22.69 -25.17 -21.61
C THR A 83 21.21 -25.52 -21.51
N TRP A 84 20.70 -25.92 -20.34
CA TRP A 84 19.28 -26.26 -20.17
C TRP A 84 18.35 -25.08 -20.50
N ARG A 85 18.81 -23.82 -20.31
CA ARG A 85 18.08 -22.61 -20.74
C ARG A 85 18.01 -22.45 -22.27
N GLU A 86 18.88 -23.14 -23.01
CA GLU A 86 18.87 -23.19 -24.48
C GLU A 86 18.08 -24.40 -25.01
N ALA A 87 17.46 -25.20 -24.13
CA ALA A 87 16.69 -26.35 -24.54
C ALA A 87 15.55 -25.94 -25.49
N THR A 88 15.61 -26.45 -26.71
CA THR A 88 14.60 -26.23 -27.73
C THR A 88 13.95 -27.55 -28.13
N VAL A 89 12.64 -27.50 -28.40
CA VAL A 89 11.91 -28.62 -28.99
C VAL A 89 11.38 -28.16 -30.33
N THR A 90 11.78 -28.87 -31.39
CA THR A 90 11.36 -28.58 -32.75
C THR A 90 10.18 -29.48 -33.13
N ILE A 91 9.06 -28.88 -33.53
CA ILE A 91 7.90 -29.60 -34.05
C ILE A 91 7.64 -29.08 -35.47
N GLY A 92 8.09 -29.83 -36.47
CA GLY A 92 8.03 -29.41 -37.87
C GLY A 92 8.87 -28.14 -38.12
N PRO A 93 8.29 -27.06 -38.67
CA PRO A 93 9.00 -25.79 -38.89
C PRO A 93 9.05 -24.87 -37.65
N VAL A 94 8.42 -25.25 -36.53
CA VAL A 94 8.34 -24.41 -35.33
C VAL A 94 9.39 -24.85 -34.31
N VAL A 95 10.18 -23.89 -33.82
CA VAL A 95 11.16 -24.10 -32.75
C VAL A 95 10.63 -23.49 -31.47
N LEU A 96 10.37 -24.33 -30.46
CA LEU A 96 9.91 -23.90 -29.13
C LEU A 96 11.10 -23.82 -28.17
N ALA A 97 11.43 -22.62 -27.70
CA ALA A 97 12.48 -22.38 -26.72
C ALA A 97 11.99 -22.64 -25.28
N LEU A 98 11.75 -23.92 -24.97
CA LEU A 98 11.23 -24.34 -23.66
C LEU A 98 12.20 -23.99 -22.52
N GLY A 99 13.50 -24.11 -22.75
CA GLY A 99 14.53 -23.74 -21.77
C GLY A 99 14.44 -22.27 -21.38
N HIS A 100 14.25 -21.38 -22.36
CA HIS A 100 14.12 -19.95 -22.09
C HIS A 100 12.83 -19.64 -21.34
N PHE A 101 11.71 -20.24 -21.74
CA PHE A 101 10.42 -20.02 -21.10
C PHE A 101 10.42 -20.48 -19.63
N ILE A 102 10.92 -21.69 -19.37
CA ILE A 102 11.01 -22.23 -18.00
C ILE A 102 12.00 -21.40 -17.18
N GLY A 103 13.13 -20.97 -17.77
CA GLY A 103 14.05 -20.03 -17.12
C GLY A 103 13.34 -18.76 -16.65
N ALA A 104 12.62 -18.09 -17.55
CA ALA A 104 11.89 -16.87 -17.23
C ALA A 104 10.75 -17.06 -16.21
N LEU A 105 10.20 -18.27 -16.09
CA LEU A 105 9.18 -18.61 -15.09
C LEU A 105 9.79 -18.81 -13.69
N LEU A 106 11.03 -19.29 -13.63
CA LEU A 106 11.73 -19.59 -12.39
C LEU A 106 12.57 -18.41 -11.86
N ASP A 107 12.92 -17.44 -12.72
CA ASP A 107 13.74 -16.25 -12.41
C ASP A 107 12.98 -15.11 -11.69
#